data_AF-B4MPW5-F1
#
_entry.id   AF-B4MPW5-F1
#
_cell.length_a   1.000
_cell.length_b   1.000
_cell.length_c   1.000
_cell.angle_alpha   90.00
_cell.angle_beta   90.00
_cell.angle_gamma   90.00
#
_symmetry.space_group_name_H-M   'P 1'
#
loop_
_entity.id
_entity.type
_entity.pdbx_description
1 polymer ?
#
loop_
_entity_poly.entity_id
_entity_poly.type
_entity_poly.pdbx_seq_one_letter_code
_entity_poly.pdbx_strand_id
1 'polypeptide(L)'
;MACRLSFLKVLLIILNVLLSLIGVSLIALSVYELNSSTPGTFEHIAIIVQIFVGSFVVLTSFLGCFAAGRVSLGLVWSYVICLLILLCLQVYIIVAAHSTNYVDRARNDFLALWSDPRRSSERLSYIEQKYSCCGQGGPQDYILLGGGIPINCFENLERQQNKLFSNGCLEAVQAHATDNVINGLIIKWLLLIVELASLGAATYLGITVRNKLRRERF
;
A
#
# COMPACT_ATOMS: atom_id res chain seq x y z
N MET A 1 -30.70 13.27 24.49
CA MET A 1 -30.48 13.04 23.04
C MET A 1 -29.29 13.83 22.48
N ALA A 2 -29.04 15.07 22.94
CA ALA A 2 -27.90 15.88 22.48
C ALA A 2 -26.51 15.25 22.74
N CYS A 3 -26.26 14.73 23.95
CA CYS A 3 -24.98 14.10 24.31
C CYS A 3 -24.61 12.93 23.38
N ARG A 4 -25.58 12.05 23.06
CA ARG A 4 -25.37 10.90 22.16
C ARG A 4 -25.02 11.32 20.72
N LEU A 5 -25.65 12.38 20.22
CA LEU A 5 -25.38 12.90 18.89
C LEU A 5 -23.98 13.56 18.83
N SER A 6 -23.61 14.32 19.86
CA SER A 6 -22.28 14.92 19.96
C SER A 6 -21.18 13.87 20.02
N PHE A 7 -21.36 12.82 20.83
CA PHE A 7 -20.41 11.70 20.90
C PHE A 7 -20.21 11.03 19.53
N LEU A 8 -21.31 10.75 18.82
CA LEU A 8 -21.25 10.07 17.52
C LEU A 8 -20.55 10.92 16.44
N LYS A 9 -20.73 12.24 16.46
CA LYS A 9 -20.01 13.15 15.57
C LYS A 9 -18.51 13.13 15.83
N VAL A 10 -18.11 13.21 17.11
CA VAL A 10 -16.69 13.18 17.50
C VAL A 10 -16.07 11.84 17.09
N LEU A 11 -16.76 10.72 17.36
CA LEU A 11 -16.33 9.39 16.94
C LEU A 11 -16.15 9.31 15.42
N LEU A 12 -17.12 9.81 14.64
CA LEU A 12 -17.04 9.80 13.18
C LEU A 12 -15.87 10.65 12.66
N ILE A 13 -15.61 11.80 13.28
CA ILE A 13 -14.45 12.65 12.94
C ILE A 13 -13.14 11.91 13.23
N ILE A 14 -13.00 11.28 14.40
CA ILE A 14 -11.80 10.50 14.75
C ILE A 14 -11.57 9.37 13.75
N LEU A 15 -12.61 8.60 13.42
CA LEU A 15 -12.52 7.50 12.46
C LEU A 15 -12.11 7.99 11.07
N ASN A 16 -12.65 9.13 10.60
CA ASN A 16 -12.27 9.70 9.32
C ASN A 16 -10.84 10.26 9.31
N VAL A 17 -10.37 10.83 10.42
CA VAL A 17 -8.95 11.23 10.54
C VAL A 17 -8.03 10.01 10.43
N LEU A 18 -8.37 8.90 11.11
CA LEU A 18 -7.63 7.65 10.98
C LEU A 18 -7.66 7.12 9.54
N LEU A 19 -8.83 7.16 8.88
CA LEU A 19 -8.99 6.75 7.49
C LEU A 19 -8.11 7.58 6.55
N SER A 20 -8.02 8.89 6.78
CA SER A 20 -7.15 9.80 6.04
C SER A 20 -5.67 9.43 6.19
N LEU A 21 -5.22 9.16 7.42
CA LEU A 21 -3.84 8.75 7.70
C LEU A 21 -3.48 7.41 7.03
N ILE A 22 -4.40 6.44 7.07
CA ILE A 22 -4.22 5.16 6.37
C ILE A 22 -4.17 5.37 4.86
N GLY A 23 -5.06 6.21 4.31
CA GLY A 23 -5.06 6.56 2.88
C GLY A 23 -3.76 7.21 2.41
N VAL A 24 -3.20 8.16 3.20
CA VAL A 24 -1.91 8.79 2.90
C VAL A 24 -0.77 7.77 2.96
N SER A 25 -0.79 6.88 3.95
CA SER A 25 0.23 5.83 4.09
C SER A 25 0.21 4.86 2.91
N LEU A 26 -0.98 4.50 2.41
CA LEU A 26 -1.14 3.69 1.20
C LEU A 26 -0.54 4.39 -0.04
N ILE A 27 -0.81 5.69 -0.21
CA ILE A 27 -0.23 6.47 -1.32
C ILE A 27 1.30 6.48 -1.22
N ALA A 28 1.85 6.74 -0.04
CA ALA A 28 3.29 6.81 0.17
C ALA A 28 3.99 5.49 -0.18
N LEU A 29 3.44 4.36 0.28
CA LEU A 29 3.98 3.03 -0.04
C LEU A 29 3.86 2.71 -1.53
N SER A 30 2.73 3.02 -2.16
CA SER A 30 2.56 2.79 -3.60
C SER A 30 3.51 3.65 -4.45
N VAL A 31 3.78 4.89 -4.05
CA VAL A 31 4.77 5.73 -4.74
C VAL A 31 6.18 5.18 -4.57
N TYR A 32 6.51 4.64 -3.39
CA TYR A 32 7.79 3.97 -3.16
C TYR A 32 7.96 2.73 -4.04
N GLU A 33 6.92 1.90 -4.16
CA GLU A 33 6.91 0.73 -5.05
C GLU A 33 7.03 1.14 -6.53
N LEU A 34 6.30 2.18 -6.95
CA LEU A 34 6.29 2.69 -8.31
C LEU A 34 7.69 3.08 -8.81
N ASN A 35 8.53 3.61 -7.92
CA ASN A 35 9.89 4.02 -8.25
C ASN A 35 10.82 2.83 -8.53
N SER A 36 10.47 1.63 -8.08
CA SER A 36 11.25 0.41 -8.29
C SER A 36 10.71 -0.53 -9.35
N SER A 37 9.46 -0.37 -9.78
CA SER A 37 8.85 -1.25 -10.77
C SER A 37 9.26 -0.84 -12.20
N THR A 38 9.10 -1.73 -13.19
CA THR A 38 9.40 -1.46 -14.62
C THR A 38 8.18 -0.99 -15.45
N PRO A 39 8.22 0.20 -16.08
CA PRO A 39 7.08 0.77 -16.80
C PRO A 39 6.48 -0.17 -17.84
N GLY A 40 5.14 -0.22 -17.94
CA GLY A 40 4.42 -1.03 -18.93
C GLY A 40 4.08 -2.46 -18.49
N THR A 41 4.43 -2.84 -17.27
CA THR A 41 4.02 -4.13 -16.68
C THR A 41 2.63 -4.05 -16.03
N PHE A 42 1.96 -5.19 -15.86
CA PHE A 42 0.69 -5.27 -15.11
C PHE A 42 0.83 -4.78 -13.66
N GLU A 43 2.00 -4.95 -13.06
CA GLU A 43 2.31 -4.48 -11.70
C GLU A 43 2.29 -2.95 -11.62
N HIS A 44 2.88 -2.28 -12.61
CA HIS A 44 2.82 -0.81 -12.73
C HIS A 44 1.39 -0.28 -12.74
N ILE A 45 0.52 -0.91 -13.54
CA ILE A 45 -0.89 -0.52 -13.62
C ILE A 45 -1.58 -0.74 -12.26
N ALA A 46 -1.30 -1.86 -11.60
CA ALA A 46 -1.87 -2.16 -10.28
C ALA A 46 -1.44 -1.14 -9.22
N ILE A 47 -0.16 -0.72 -9.21
CA ILE A 47 0.35 0.30 -8.31
C ILE A 47 -0.33 1.65 -8.55
N ILE A 48 -0.49 2.06 -9.81
CA ILE A 48 -1.20 3.30 -10.17
C ILE A 48 -2.65 3.25 -9.67
N VAL A 49 -3.36 2.14 -9.89
CA VAL A 49 -4.73 1.95 -9.38
C VAL A 49 -4.76 2.04 -7.86
N GLN A 50 -3.77 1.50 -7.15
CA GLN A 50 -3.69 1.59 -5.70
C GLN A 50 -3.52 3.05 -5.21
N ILE A 51 -2.74 3.88 -5.92
CA ILE A 51 -2.62 5.33 -5.64
C ILE A 51 -3.97 6.03 -5.81
N PHE A 52 -4.70 5.70 -6.88
CA PHE A 52 -6.05 6.25 -7.10
C PHE A 52 -7.02 5.88 -5.98
N VAL A 53 -7.01 4.62 -5.53
CA VAL A 53 -7.83 4.15 -4.41
C VAL A 53 -7.46 4.89 -3.13
N GLY A 54 -6.17 5.00 -2.79
CA GLY A 54 -5.72 5.76 -1.61
C GLY A 54 -6.14 7.22 -1.65
N SER A 55 -6.05 7.87 -2.82
CA SER A 55 -6.51 9.25 -3.02
C SER A 55 -8.02 9.38 -2.80
N PHE A 56 -8.81 8.42 -3.28
CA PHE A 56 -10.24 8.40 -3.07
C PHE A 56 -10.60 8.20 -1.59
N VAL A 57 -9.89 7.34 -0.86
CA VAL A 57 -10.04 7.17 0.61
C VAL A 57 -9.78 8.49 1.34
N VAL A 58 -8.76 9.24 0.95
CA VAL A 58 -8.48 10.55 1.54
C VAL A 58 -9.63 11.53 1.23
N LEU A 59 -10.13 11.58 0.00
CA LEU A 59 -11.26 12.45 -0.35
C LEU A 59 -12.55 12.08 0.39
N THR A 60 -12.86 10.79 0.51
CA THR A 60 -14.05 10.33 1.26
C THR A 60 -13.91 10.62 2.75
N SER A 61 -12.69 10.57 3.30
CA SER A 61 -12.44 10.96 4.69
C SER A 61 -12.79 12.43 4.98
N PHE A 62 -12.45 13.35 4.06
CA PHE A 62 -12.84 14.75 4.15
C PHE A 62 -14.36 14.91 4.08
N LEU A 63 -15.03 14.21 3.16
CA LEU A 63 -16.49 14.20 3.07
C LEU A 63 -17.14 13.70 4.38
N GLY A 64 -16.57 12.68 5.02
CA GLY A 64 -17.03 12.18 6.32
C GLY A 64 -16.94 13.21 7.44
N CYS A 65 -15.83 13.95 7.52
CA CYS A 65 -15.67 15.08 8.45
C CYS A 65 -16.70 16.19 8.20
N PHE A 66 -16.93 16.58 6.93
CA PHE A 66 -17.94 17.58 6.59
C PHE A 66 -19.36 17.10 6.88
N ALA A 67 -19.67 15.82 6.63
CA ALA A 67 -20.95 15.20 6.94
C ALA A 67 -21.23 15.22 8.46
N ALA A 68 -20.23 14.93 9.29
CA ALA A 68 -20.33 15.00 10.74
C ALA A 68 -20.62 16.44 11.24
N GLY A 69 -19.95 17.44 10.64
CA GLY A 69 -20.07 18.84 11.03
C GLY A 69 -21.39 19.48 10.61
N ARG A 70 -21.78 19.33 9.34
CA ARG A 70 -22.99 19.96 8.77
C ARG A 70 -24.28 19.20 9.05
N VAL A 71 -24.20 17.93 9.45
CA VAL A 71 -25.36 17.07 9.79
C VAL A 71 -26.42 17.04 8.68
N SER A 72 -26.01 17.23 7.42
CA SER A 72 -26.93 17.20 6.29
C SER A 72 -27.14 15.75 5.85
N LEU A 73 -28.40 15.34 5.73
CA LEU A 73 -28.73 13.97 5.32
C LEU A 73 -28.10 13.60 3.98
N GLY A 74 -28.09 14.54 3.01
CA GLY A 74 -27.48 14.32 1.70
C GLY A 74 -25.99 13.97 1.78
N LEU A 75 -25.19 14.73 2.55
CA LEU A 75 -23.76 14.45 2.69
C LEU A 75 -23.50 13.13 3.42
N VAL A 76 -24.28 12.82 4.47
CA VAL A 76 -24.12 11.55 5.20
C VAL A 76 -24.40 10.36 4.28
N TRP A 77 -25.48 10.39 3.49
CA TRP A 77 -25.79 9.28 2.57
C TRP A 77 -24.82 9.20 1.39
N SER A 78 -24.35 10.33 0.86
CA SER A 78 -23.30 10.34 -0.17
C SER A 78 -22.01 9.70 0.37
N TYR A 79 -21.61 10.05 1.59
CA TYR A 79 -20.44 9.46 2.24
C TYR A 79 -20.60 7.94 2.42
N VAL A 80 -21.77 7.48 2.88
CA VAL A 80 -22.10 6.05 3.01
C VAL A 80 -21.98 5.31 1.67
N ILE A 81 -22.50 5.90 0.59
CA ILE A 81 -22.39 5.30 -0.76
C ILE A 81 -20.93 5.21 -1.19
N CYS A 82 -20.13 6.25 -0.98
CA CYS A 82 -18.69 6.23 -1.29
C CYS A 82 -17.94 5.15 -0.51
N LEU A 83 -18.23 4.97 0.78
CA LEU A 83 -17.65 3.89 1.59
C LEU A 83 -18.05 2.50 1.08
N LEU A 84 -19.30 2.31 0.66
CA LEU A 84 -19.73 1.03 0.08
C LEU A 84 -18.98 0.70 -1.21
N ILE A 85 -18.76 1.70 -2.08
CA ILE A 85 -17.98 1.51 -3.30
C ILE A 85 -16.52 1.13 -2.97
N LEU A 86 -15.91 1.82 -2.00
CA LEU A 86 -14.55 1.52 -1.53
C LEU A 86 -14.43 0.09 -0.97
N LEU A 87 -15.39 -0.33 -0.15
CA LEU A 87 -15.44 -1.69 0.41
C LEU A 87 -15.52 -2.75 -0.70
N CYS A 88 -16.39 -2.55 -1.70
CA CYS A 88 -16.50 -3.47 -2.85
C CYS A 88 -15.17 -3.58 -3.61
N LEU A 89 -14.50 -2.45 -3.85
CA LEU A 89 -13.20 -2.43 -4.52
C LEU A 89 -12.12 -3.13 -3.70
N GLN A 90 -12.08 -2.92 -2.37
CA GLN A 90 -11.12 -3.59 -1.51
C GLN A 90 -11.30 -5.11 -1.48
N VAL A 91 -12.53 -5.59 -1.34
CA VAL A 91 -12.82 -7.02 -1.36
C VAL A 91 -12.38 -7.64 -2.68
N TYR A 92 -12.68 -6.98 -3.80
CA TYR A 92 -12.21 -7.42 -5.12
C TYR A 92 -10.68 -7.50 -5.19
N ILE A 93 -9.97 -6.47 -4.73
CA ILE A 93 -8.50 -6.43 -4.74
C ILE A 93 -7.90 -7.52 -3.85
N ILE A 94 -8.44 -7.75 -2.66
CA ILE A 94 -7.94 -8.78 -1.72
C ILE A 94 -8.11 -10.17 -2.33
N VAL A 95 -9.27 -10.46 -2.94
CA VAL A 95 -9.52 -11.74 -3.62
C VAL A 95 -8.62 -11.91 -4.83
N ALA A 96 -8.45 -10.86 -5.64
CA ALA A 96 -7.55 -10.88 -6.80
C ALA A 96 -6.09 -11.08 -6.39
N ALA A 97 -5.63 -10.43 -5.32
CA ALA A 97 -4.26 -10.57 -4.83
C ALA A 97 -3.91 -12.00 -4.40
N HIS A 98 -4.87 -12.75 -3.83
CA HIS A 98 -4.66 -14.15 -3.46
C HIS A 98 -4.37 -15.06 -4.67
N SER A 99 -4.77 -14.65 -5.88
CA SER A 99 -4.51 -15.41 -7.12
C SER A 99 -3.11 -15.16 -7.71
N THR A 100 -2.38 -14.16 -7.23
CA THR A 100 -1.08 -13.76 -7.78
C THR A 100 0.03 -13.99 -6.76
N ASN A 101 0.94 -14.92 -7.04
CA ASN A 101 2.14 -15.13 -6.23
C ASN A 101 3.17 -14.02 -6.49
N TYR A 102 3.07 -12.92 -5.74
CA TYR A 102 3.98 -11.78 -5.87
C TYR A 102 5.45 -12.17 -5.61
N VAL A 103 5.70 -13.05 -4.64
CA VAL A 103 7.06 -13.54 -4.30
C VAL A 103 7.66 -14.34 -5.46
N ASP A 104 6.88 -15.20 -6.12
CA ASP A 104 7.35 -15.97 -7.28
C ASP A 104 7.61 -15.06 -8.48
N ARG A 105 6.80 -14.01 -8.66
CA ARG A 105 7.04 -12.99 -9.69
C ARG A 105 8.33 -12.23 -9.43
N ALA A 106 8.54 -11.73 -8.22
CA ALA A 106 9.76 -11.02 -7.84
C ALA A 106 11.01 -11.90 -8.05
N ARG A 107 10.91 -13.19 -7.71
CA ARG A 107 11.94 -14.19 -7.99
C ARG A 107 12.22 -14.31 -9.49
N ASN A 108 11.19 -14.52 -10.30
CA ASN A 108 11.33 -14.70 -11.74
C ASN A 108 11.86 -13.45 -12.45
N ASP A 109 11.43 -12.27 -12.02
CA ASP A 109 11.91 -10.99 -12.55
C ASP A 109 13.39 -10.77 -12.24
N PHE A 110 13.84 -11.14 -11.04
CA PHE A 110 15.26 -11.12 -10.70
C PHE A 110 16.06 -12.13 -11.54
N LEU A 111 15.57 -13.36 -11.69
CA LEU A 111 16.24 -14.37 -12.52
C LEU A 111 16.33 -13.94 -13.99
N ALA A 112 15.28 -13.32 -14.52
CA ALA A 112 15.30 -12.74 -15.86
C ALA A 112 16.33 -11.61 -15.97
N LEU A 113 16.48 -10.80 -14.92
CA LEU A 113 17.50 -9.76 -14.87
C LEU A 113 18.93 -10.31 -14.84
N TRP A 114 19.11 -11.39 -14.08
CA TRP A 114 20.39 -12.08 -13.91
C TRP A 114 20.80 -12.90 -15.14
N SER A 115 19.88 -13.16 -16.07
CA SER A 115 20.19 -13.90 -17.30
C SER A 115 21.22 -13.20 -18.21
N ASP A 116 21.27 -11.87 -18.18
CA ASP A 116 22.28 -11.06 -18.86
C ASP A 116 22.72 -9.88 -17.97
N PRO A 117 23.64 -10.11 -17.01
CA PRO A 117 24.06 -9.11 -16.03
C PRO A 117 24.73 -7.89 -16.64
N ARG A 118 25.28 -8.01 -17.86
CA ARG A 118 25.98 -6.92 -18.55
C ARG A 118 24.96 -5.92 -19.10
N ARG A 119 23.89 -6.41 -19.70
CA ARG A 119 22.80 -5.58 -20.23
C ARG A 119 21.97 -4.94 -19.13
N SER A 120 21.86 -5.59 -17.97
CA SER A 120 21.05 -5.15 -16.83
C SER A 120 21.85 -4.51 -15.70
N SER A 121 23.10 -4.15 -15.94
CA SER A 121 24.05 -3.67 -14.94
C SER A 121 23.53 -2.53 -14.06
N GLU A 122 22.78 -1.56 -14.62
CA GLU A 122 22.19 -0.45 -13.86
C GLU A 122 21.13 -0.93 -12.85
N ARG A 123 20.21 -1.79 -13.29
CA ARG A 123 19.17 -2.35 -12.42
C ARG A 123 19.73 -3.29 -11.37
N LEU A 124 20.72 -4.11 -11.73
CA LEU A 124 21.43 -4.96 -10.77
C LEU A 124 22.16 -4.10 -9.75
N SER A 125 22.81 -3.02 -10.17
CA SER A 125 23.49 -2.08 -9.27
C SER A 125 22.54 -1.47 -8.24
N TYR A 126 21.34 -1.10 -8.68
CA TYR A 126 20.29 -0.62 -7.79
C TYR A 126 19.82 -1.69 -6.80
N ILE A 127 19.59 -2.92 -7.24
CA ILE A 127 19.13 -4.03 -6.38
C ILE A 127 20.19 -4.39 -5.35
N GLU A 128 21.45 -4.53 -5.75
CA GLU A 128 22.57 -4.90 -4.89
C GLU A 128 22.80 -3.87 -3.78
N GLN A 129 22.69 -2.57 -4.10
CA GLN A 129 22.75 -1.51 -3.10
C GLN A 129 21.47 -1.43 -2.24
N LYS A 130 20.28 -1.50 -2.86
CA LYS A 130 19.00 -1.36 -2.15
C LYS A 130 18.80 -2.45 -1.11
N TYR A 131 19.15 -3.69 -1.43
CA TYR A 131 18.95 -4.85 -0.57
C TYR A 131 20.24 -5.33 0.10
N SER A 132 21.35 -4.60 -0.05
CA SER A 132 22.66 -4.94 0.54
C SER A 132 23.04 -6.40 0.29
N CYS A 133 22.94 -6.80 -0.97
CA CYS A 133 23.17 -8.17 -1.45
C CYS A 133 24.14 -8.14 -2.62
N CYS A 134 24.74 -9.29 -2.95
CA CYS A 134 25.62 -9.41 -4.11
C CYS A 134 25.41 -10.74 -4.81
N GLY A 135 25.33 -10.70 -6.14
CA GLY A 135 25.19 -11.89 -6.96
C GLY A 135 23.81 -12.55 -6.84
N GLN A 136 23.63 -13.69 -7.50
CA GLN A 136 22.38 -14.46 -7.43
C GLN A 136 22.26 -15.17 -6.07
N GLY A 137 23.21 -16.05 -5.76
CA GLY A 137 23.37 -16.73 -4.48
C GLY A 137 24.51 -16.16 -3.64
N GLY A 138 25.41 -15.37 -4.24
CA GLY A 138 26.46 -14.66 -3.50
C GLY A 138 27.50 -14.00 -4.41
N PRO A 139 28.49 -13.28 -3.84
CA PRO A 139 29.51 -12.56 -4.61
C PRO A 139 30.38 -13.46 -5.50
N GLN A 140 30.48 -14.74 -5.17
CA GLN A 140 31.23 -15.73 -5.94
C GLN A 140 30.66 -15.93 -7.36
N ASP A 141 29.37 -15.65 -7.56
CA ASP A 141 28.72 -15.82 -8.87
C ASP A 141 29.40 -14.96 -9.94
N TYR A 142 29.76 -13.71 -9.63
CA TYR A 142 30.49 -12.85 -10.57
C TYR A 142 31.84 -13.42 -10.99
N ILE A 143 32.53 -14.09 -10.06
CA ILE A 143 33.82 -14.74 -10.33
C ILE A 143 33.62 -15.96 -11.23
N LEU A 144 32.56 -16.74 -11.00
CA LEU A 144 32.21 -17.89 -11.84
C LEU A 144 31.83 -17.48 -13.28
N LEU A 145 31.24 -16.30 -13.47
CA LEU A 145 31.01 -15.69 -14.78
C LEU A 145 32.29 -15.13 -15.44
N GLY A 146 33.46 -15.28 -14.83
CA GLY A 146 34.74 -14.78 -15.33
C GLY A 146 34.91 -13.26 -15.18
N GLY A 147 34.08 -12.62 -14.34
CA GLY A 147 34.14 -11.20 -14.02
C GLY A 147 34.78 -10.93 -12.67
N GLY A 148 35.07 -9.65 -12.40
CA GLY A 148 35.36 -9.18 -11.04
C GLY A 148 34.08 -8.84 -10.29
N ILE A 149 34.13 -8.90 -8.96
CA ILE A 149 33.03 -8.43 -8.11
C ILE A 149 32.83 -6.93 -8.37
N PRO A 150 31.62 -6.48 -8.73
CA PRO A 150 31.39 -5.10 -9.10
C PRO A 150 31.32 -4.21 -7.83
N ILE A 151 31.59 -2.91 -7.98
CA ILE A 151 31.78 -2.01 -6.83
C ILE A 151 30.50 -1.78 -6.01
N ASN A 152 29.35 -1.98 -6.63
CA ASN A 152 28.02 -1.89 -6.02
C ASN A 152 27.67 -3.10 -5.13
N CYS A 153 28.50 -4.15 -5.11
CA CYS A 153 28.44 -5.20 -4.09
C CYS A 153 29.10 -4.81 -2.76
N PHE A 154 29.67 -3.60 -2.68
CA PHE A 154 30.33 -3.10 -1.48
C PHE A 154 29.51 -1.98 -0.85
N GLU A 155 29.45 -1.99 0.48
CA GLU A 155 28.86 -0.92 1.27
C GLU A 155 29.54 0.42 0.97
N ASN A 156 28.75 1.48 0.77
CA ASN A 156 29.23 2.82 0.41
C ASN A 156 30.10 2.88 -0.86
N LEU A 157 30.03 1.88 -1.73
CA LEU A 157 30.82 1.78 -2.97
C LEU A 157 32.34 1.75 -2.72
N GLU A 158 32.78 1.26 -1.55
CA GLU A 158 34.19 1.15 -1.20
C GLU A 158 34.67 -0.30 -1.35
N ARG A 159 35.67 -0.56 -2.22
CA ARG A 159 36.25 -1.91 -2.40
C ARG A 159 37.09 -2.35 -1.20
N GLN A 160 36.43 -2.65 -0.09
CA GLN A 160 37.01 -3.19 1.13
C GLN A 160 36.36 -4.53 1.44
N GLN A 161 37.15 -5.55 1.75
CA GLN A 161 36.63 -6.91 1.97
C GLN A 161 35.66 -6.99 3.14
N ASN A 162 35.83 -6.14 4.16
CA ASN A 162 34.93 -6.05 5.32
C ASN A 162 33.58 -5.39 4.99
N LYS A 163 33.46 -4.74 3.83
CA LYS A 163 32.26 -4.06 3.34
C LYS A 163 31.55 -4.82 2.22
N LEU A 164 32.02 -6.02 1.87
CA LEU A 164 31.43 -6.84 0.82
C LEU A 164 30.12 -7.46 1.32
N PHE A 165 29.04 -7.31 0.55
CA PHE A 165 27.79 -8.00 0.84
C PHE A 165 27.95 -9.51 0.61
N SER A 166 27.72 -10.30 1.66
CA SER A 166 27.83 -11.76 1.62
C SER A 166 26.55 -12.47 1.16
N ASN A 167 25.41 -11.78 1.27
CA ASN A 167 24.09 -12.36 1.02
C ASN A 167 23.75 -12.37 -0.47
N GLY A 168 23.15 -13.46 -0.96
CA GLY A 168 22.66 -13.54 -2.34
C GLY A 168 21.42 -12.70 -2.57
N CYS A 169 21.34 -12.02 -3.72
CA CYS A 169 20.20 -11.16 -4.02
C CYS A 169 18.91 -11.91 -4.30
N LEU A 170 18.96 -13.17 -4.72
CA LEU A 170 17.74 -13.95 -4.96
C LEU A 170 16.92 -14.09 -3.67
N GLU A 171 17.58 -14.47 -2.57
CA GLU A 171 16.94 -14.61 -1.26
C GLU A 171 16.54 -13.25 -0.69
N ALA A 172 17.41 -12.25 -0.79
CA ALA A 172 17.14 -10.90 -0.28
C ALA A 172 15.92 -10.24 -0.96
N VAL A 173 15.78 -10.39 -2.28
CA VAL A 173 14.63 -9.88 -3.05
C VAL A 173 13.34 -10.60 -2.66
N GLN A 174 13.38 -11.93 -2.46
CA GLN A 174 12.21 -12.69 -2.03
C GLN A 174 11.77 -12.33 -0.60
N ALA A 175 12.71 -12.14 0.32
CA ALA A 175 12.44 -11.71 1.68
C ALA A 175 11.77 -10.33 1.70
N HIS A 176 12.35 -9.34 1.02
CA HIS A 176 11.79 -7.99 0.94
C HIS A 176 10.43 -7.97 0.22
N ALA A 177 10.25 -8.79 -0.83
CA ALA A 177 8.96 -8.93 -1.49
C ALA A 177 7.89 -9.48 -0.54
N THR A 178 8.26 -10.45 0.31
CA THR A 178 7.37 -11.03 1.32
C THR A 178 6.98 -10.00 2.37
N ASP A 179 7.94 -9.24 2.90
CA ASP A 179 7.69 -8.20 3.90
C ASP A 179 6.79 -7.08 3.36
N ASN A 180 7.01 -6.64 2.12
CA ASN A 180 6.15 -5.64 1.47
C ASN A 180 4.72 -6.14 1.30
N VAL A 181 4.53 -7.41 0.88
CA VAL A 181 3.20 -8.02 0.76
C VAL A 181 2.51 -8.10 2.12
N ILE A 182 3.22 -8.52 3.17
CA ILE A 182 2.67 -8.62 4.53
C ILE A 182 2.26 -7.23 5.03
N ASN A 183 3.14 -6.23 4.90
CA ASN A 183 2.85 -4.86 5.30
C ASN A 183 1.65 -4.28 4.53
N GLY A 184 1.59 -4.49 3.22
CA GLY A 184 0.46 -4.10 2.37
C GLY A 184 -0.84 -4.78 2.79
N LEU A 185 -0.79 -6.06 3.15
CA LEU A 185 -1.95 -6.82 3.63
C LEU A 185 -2.45 -6.29 4.99
N ILE A 186 -1.55 -6.03 5.93
CA ILE A 186 -1.88 -5.47 7.24
C ILE A 186 -2.61 -4.13 7.07
N ILE A 187 -2.09 -3.22 6.24
CA ILE A 187 -2.70 -1.91 6.01
C ILE A 187 -4.08 -2.06 5.38
N LYS A 188 -4.27 -2.98 4.42
CA LYS A 188 -5.57 -3.24 3.80
C LYS A 188 -6.59 -3.78 4.80
N TRP A 189 -6.21 -4.68 5.71
CA TRP A 189 -7.09 -5.16 6.78
C TRP A 189 -7.44 -4.07 7.79
N LEU A 190 -6.46 -3.25 8.18
CA LEU A 190 -6.71 -2.09 9.05
C LEU A 190 -7.68 -1.11 8.41
N LEU A 191 -7.50 -0.81 7.12
CA LEU A 191 -8.41 0.05 6.36
C LEU A 191 -9.84 -0.53 6.37
N LEU A 192 -9.99 -1.82 6.05
CA LEU A 192 -11.28 -2.51 6.02
C LEU A 192 -12.04 -2.40 7.36
N ILE A 193 -11.33 -2.63 8.48
CA ILE A 193 -11.93 -2.55 9.83
C ILE A 193 -12.40 -1.12 10.13
N VAL A 194 -11.57 -0.12 9.84
CA VAL A 194 -11.90 1.28 10.10
C VAL A 194 -13.03 1.77 9.18
N GLU A 195 -13.09 1.32 7.92
CA GLU A 195 -14.19 1.63 7.00
C GLU A 195 -15.52 1.05 7.49
N LEU A 196 -15.53 -0.22 7.94
CA LEU A 196 -16.73 -0.84 8.50
C LEU A 196 -17.23 -0.11 9.75
N ALA A 197 -16.31 0.28 10.65
CA ALA A 197 -16.64 1.08 11.82
C ALA A 197 -17.21 2.45 11.41
N SER A 198 -16.61 3.11 10.42
CA SER A 198 -17.05 4.40 9.89
C SER A 198 -18.42 4.32 9.21
N LEU A 199 -18.67 3.26 8.44
CA LEU A 199 -19.94 2.97 7.80
C LEU A 199 -21.05 2.76 8.83
N GLY A 200 -20.77 1.97 9.88
CA GLY A 200 -21.71 1.76 10.99
C GLY A 200 -22.03 3.06 11.73
N ALA A 201 -21.01 3.86 12.04
CA ALA A 201 -21.20 5.15 12.70
C ALA A 201 -21.99 6.14 11.84
N ALA A 202 -21.69 6.23 10.54
CA ALA A 202 -22.35 7.15 9.61
C ALA A 202 -23.81 6.76 9.31
N THR A 203 -24.09 5.47 9.12
CA THR A 203 -25.46 4.98 8.93
C THR A 203 -26.31 5.22 10.18
N TYR A 204 -25.77 4.95 11.37
CA TYR A 204 -26.44 5.24 12.64
C TYR A 204 -26.69 6.75 12.81
N LEU A 205 -25.71 7.60 12.47
CA LEU A 205 -25.86 9.06 12.48
C LEU A 205 -26.98 9.50 11.52
N GLY A 206 -26.97 9.00 10.28
CA GLY A 206 -27.95 9.32 9.25
C GLY A 206 -29.38 8.95 9.67
N ILE A 207 -29.57 7.76 10.24
CA ILE A 207 -30.88 7.31 10.75
C ILE A 207 -31.33 8.19 11.92
N THR A 208 -30.44 8.49 12.87
CA THR A 208 -30.75 9.32 14.03
C THR A 208 -31.18 10.73 13.62
N VAL A 209 -30.44 11.34 12.70
CA VAL A 209 -30.75 12.67 12.15
C VAL A 209 -32.06 12.66 11.38
N ARG A 210 -32.29 11.63 10.54
CA ARG A 210 -33.53 11.49 9.77
C ARG A 210 -34.75 11.36 10.68
N ASN A 211 -34.64 10.58 11.75
CA ASN A 211 -35.71 10.41 12.73
C ASN A 211 -35.99 11.71 13.48
N LYS A 212 -34.95 12.49 13.84
CA LYS A 212 -35.11 13.81 14.45
C LYS A 212 -35.85 14.78 13.53
N LEU A 213 -35.43 14.89 12.27
CA LEU A 213 -36.08 15.75 11.25
C LEU A 213 -37.51 15.33 10.90
N ARG A 214 -37.87 14.05 11.08
CA ARG A 214 -39.27 13.61 10.98
C ARG A 214 -40.09 14.07 12.18
N ARG A 215 -39.56 13.96 13.40
CA ARG A 215 -40.25 14.40 14.63
C ARG A 215 -40.48 15.90 14.69
N GLU A 216 -39.60 16.71 14.08
CA GLU A 216 -39.76 18.17 14.04
C GLU A 216 -40.80 18.64 12.98
N ARG A 217 -41.24 17.74 12.08
CA ARG A 217 -42.27 18.04 11.07
C ARG A 217 -43.70 17.68 11.49
N PHE A 218 -43.86 16.99 12.62
CA PHE A 218 -45.14 16.66 13.24
C PHE A 218 -45.27 17.41 14.56
#